data_AF-A0AAW2H830-F1
#
_entry.id   AF-A0AAW2H830-F1
#
_cell.length_a   1.000
_cell.length_b   1.000
_cell.length_c   1.000
_cell.angle_alpha   90.00
_cell.angle_beta   90.00
_cell.angle_gamma   90.00
#
_symmetry.space_group_name_H-M   'P 1'
#
loop_
_entity.id
_entity.type
_entity.pdbx_description
1 polymer ?
#
loop_
_entity_poly.entity_id
_entity_poly.type
_entity_poly.pdbx_seq_one_letter_code
_entity_poly.pdbx_strand_id
1 'polypeptide(L)'
;MDQEVPYSLRKKMEYEEKMEKLSQKMNEEYQARREENARYALKRTKELIAEYKELARKEEETRRAAEARGAFYVPKEPEFYVVVRIRGIHKVPPKERKTLELMRLKKPNHAVFVRNNGPMRAMLQKVRAYIAFGFADINLLRTLVYKRGMAKVSKRPLAGNSSVYKVGQDMRLNLTNEVIEDHFGGRIRCVEELIYQIYMGTDLFKKANNLLWPFTLCSPRKGFGGRKAKDIRTEEVPLPPGYRFATLDTHAELRTLHDLIKHHYVSSREDGVVLTYTEDFLRWQLECPTHRREYACTLRFAPGAGAPDEIVGFVLAKEQRVSVRGTVLRLVGINYLCLHTSHRSLGLAPLLIREITRRAHVARITVAIFTGGSPFFFSFARVQYFHRPINAEKLVEMNFIPAYMCRHGRFRIPEPRRRLRPMQAADADELMLVYRKECQSYELFEEFDREAFLHAFLPRGGVVHTYVAGDGAPEEFVSFFVANALYPETGRCIRTAYLYYYASPDVAGLVEDAVCMLNAQGIDLLNVLALGRNGAVVAGPAYIGGTGWLSYNFYNFRTGSVDPEKLFFVMH
;
A
#
# COMPACT_ATOMS: atom_id res chain seq x y z
N MET A 1 -62.83 -68.41 16.27
CA MET A 1 -62.27 -67.73 17.45
C MET A 1 -61.40 -66.61 16.94
N ASP A 2 -61.93 -65.39 16.90
CA ASP A 2 -61.16 -64.18 16.60
C ASP A 2 -60.07 -64.04 17.67
N GLN A 3 -58.82 -64.21 17.26
CA GLN A 3 -57.67 -63.99 18.13
C GLN A 3 -57.56 -62.50 18.39
N GLU A 4 -57.95 -62.07 19.59
CA GLU A 4 -57.83 -60.66 19.98
C GLU A 4 -56.37 -60.21 19.90
N VAL A 5 -56.15 -59.17 19.10
CA VAL A 5 -54.83 -58.56 18.91
C VAL A 5 -54.25 -58.13 20.26
N PRO A 6 -53.00 -58.50 20.61
CA PRO A 6 -52.40 -58.17 21.89
C PRO A 6 -52.42 -56.66 22.20
N TYR A 7 -52.74 -56.30 23.45
CA TYR A 7 -52.85 -54.91 23.94
C TYR A 7 -51.62 -54.04 23.62
N SER A 8 -50.41 -54.62 23.72
CA SER A 8 -49.16 -53.94 23.39
C SER A 8 -49.04 -53.56 21.91
N LEU A 9 -49.59 -54.38 21.00
CA LEU A 9 -49.63 -54.09 19.57
C LEU A 9 -50.66 -53.00 19.26
N ARG A 10 -51.84 -53.03 19.91
CA ARG A 10 -52.87 -51.97 19.77
C ARG A 10 -52.32 -50.59 20.17
N LYS A 11 -51.67 -50.48 21.34
CA LYS A 11 -51.02 -49.23 21.79
C LYS A 11 -49.89 -48.75 20.88
N LYS A 12 -49.15 -49.68 20.28
CA LYS A 12 -48.09 -49.36 19.32
C LYS A 12 -48.69 -48.77 18.03
N MET A 13 -49.73 -49.41 17.49
CA MET A 13 -50.45 -48.92 16.30
C MET A 13 -51.10 -47.56 16.55
N GLU A 14 -51.75 -47.35 17.71
CA GLU A 14 -52.32 -46.04 18.08
C GLU A 14 -51.24 -44.93 18.19
N TYR A 15 -50.06 -45.27 18.71
CA TYR A 15 -48.93 -44.34 18.77
C TYR A 15 -48.38 -44.04 17.37
N GLU A 16 -48.23 -45.07 16.52
CA GLU A 16 -47.78 -44.93 15.13
C GLU A 16 -48.76 -44.06 14.33
N GLU A 17 -50.06 -44.30 14.41
CA GLU A 17 -51.10 -43.47 13.77
C GLU A 17 -51.07 -42.02 14.29
N LYS A 18 -50.87 -41.82 15.59
CA LYS A 18 -50.76 -40.47 16.18
C LYS A 18 -49.52 -39.75 15.66
N MET A 19 -48.39 -40.44 15.55
CA MET A 19 -47.14 -39.89 15.01
C MET A 19 -47.26 -39.61 13.51
N GLU A 20 -47.95 -40.47 12.76
CA GLU A 20 -48.24 -40.24 11.33
C GLU A 20 -49.13 -39.03 11.12
N LYS A 21 -50.23 -38.89 11.86
CA LYS A 21 -51.12 -37.71 11.80
C LYS A 21 -50.36 -36.43 12.15
N LEU A 22 -49.50 -36.47 13.18
CA LEU A 22 -48.65 -35.34 13.54
C LEU A 22 -47.64 -35.00 12.43
N SER A 23 -47.01 -36.02 11.85
CA SER A 23 -46.05 -35.86 10.75
C SER A 23 -46.71 -35.30 9.49
N GLN A 24 -47.92 -35.73 9.16
CA GLN A 24 -48.72 -35.21 8.06
C GLN A 24 -49.04 -33.73 8.29
N LYS A 25 -49.57 -33.37 9.46
CA LYS A 25 -49.86 -31.99 9.83
C LYS A 25 -48.61 -31.09 9.77
N MET A 26 -47.49 -31.54 10.32
CA MET A 26 -46.21 -30.82 10.26
C MET A 26 -45.71 -30.62 8.83
N ASN A 27 -45.92 -31.60 7.96
CA ASN A 27 -45.53 -31.49 6.54
C ASN A 27 -46.44 -30.52 5.78
N GLU A 28 -47.75 -30.55 6.02
CA GLU A 28 -48.71 -29.59 5.45
C GLU A 28 -48.39 -28.15 5.86
N GLU A 29 -48.16 -27.93 7.16
CA GLU A 29 -47.72 -26.62 7.68
C GLU A 29 -46.40 -26.16 7.06
N TYR A 30 -45.44 -27.09 6.87
CA TYR A 30 -44.16 -26.79 6.23
C TYR A 30 -44.32 -26.42 4.74
N GLN A 31 -45.16 -27.13 3.97
CA GLN A 31 -45.40 -26.79 2.57
C GLN A 31 -46.11 -25.44 2.44
N ALA A 32 -47.13 -25.17 3.25
CA ALA A 32 -47.83 -23.89 3.27
C ALA A 32 -46.86 -22.73 3.58
N ARG A 33 -46.01 -22.90 4.60
CA ARG A 33 -44.96 -21.94 4.96
C ARG A 33 -43.98 -21.70 3.81
N ARG A 34 -43.56 -22.76 3.13
CA ARG A 34 -42.63 -22.69 2.00
C ARG A 34 -43.23 -21.90 0.82
N GLU A 35 -44.51 -22.10 0.53
CA GLU A 35 -45.21 -21.34 -0.50
C GLU A 35 -45.36 -19.85 -0.13
N GLU A 36 -45.72 -19.55 1.12
CA GLU A 36 -45.80 -18.19 1.62
C GLU A 36 -44.44 -17.48 1.51
N ASN A 37 -43.38 -18.14 1.98
CA ASN A 37 -42.01 -17.63 1.90
C ASN A 37 -41.55 -17.43 0.45
N ALA A 38 -41.95 -18.30 -0.47
CA ALA A 38 -41.65 -18.13 -1.90
C ALA A 38 -42.34 -16.88 -2.48
N ARG A 39 -43.63 -16.66 -2.16
CA ARG A 39 -44.37 -15.46 -2.57
C ARG A 39 -43.76 -14.20 -1.98
N TYR A 40 -43.42 -14.23 -0.69
CA TYR A 40 -42.75 -13.13 0.00
C TYR A 40 -41.40 -12.80 -0.64
N ALA A 41 -40.56 -13.83 -0.86
CA ALA A 41 -39.25 -13.68 -1.47
C ALA A 41 -39.34 -13.05 -2.87
N LEU A 42 -40.29 -13.46 -3.70
CA LEU A 42 -40.50 -12.89 -5.04
C LEU A 42 -40.86 -11.40 -4.96
N LYS A 43 -41.82 -11.04 -4.09
CA LYS A 43 -42.23 -9.65 -3.88
C LYS A 43 -41.05 -8.80 -3.42
N ARG A 44 -40.34 -9.25 -2.38
CA ARG A 44 -39.22 -8.52 -1.79
C ARG A 44 -38.04 -8.37 -2.75
N THR A 45 -37.76 -9.41 -3.54
CA THR A 45 -36.71 -9.36 -4.57
C THR A 45 -36.97 -8.26 -5.59
N LYS A 46 -38.22 -8.08 -6.05
CA LYS A 46 -38.58 -7.01 -6.98
C LYS A 46 -38.34 -5.62 -6.37
N GLU A 47 -38.72 -5.42 -5.11
CA GLU A 47 -38.50 -4.17 -4.38
C GLU A 47 -37.00 -3.86 -4.23
N LEU A 48 -36.19 -4.84 -3.82
CA LEU A 48 -34.75 -4.68 -3.67
C LEU A 48 -34.06 -4.38 -5.01
N ILE A 49 -34.46 -5.05 -6.09
CA ILE A 49 -33.94 -4.76 -7.44
C ILE A 49 -34.25 -3.32 -7.86
N ALA A 50 -35.45 -2.82 -7.57
CA ALA A 50 -35.81 -1.43 -7.84
C ALA A 50 -34.93 -0.47 -7.02
N GLU A 51 -34.70 -0.76 -5.74
CA GLU A 51 -33.82 0.02 -4.87
C GLU A 51 -32.37 0.06 -5.38
N TYR A 52 -31.82 -1.07 -5.81
CA TYR A 52 -30.49 -1.12 -6.43
C TYR A 52 -30.39 -0.28 -7.70
N LYS A 53 -31.43 -0.32 -8.55
CA LYS A 53 -31.50 0.50 -9.77
C LYS A 53 -31.57 1.99 -9.44
N GLU A 54 -32.34 2.37 -8.44
CA GLU A 54 -32.43 3.76 -7.98
C GLU A 54 -31.12 4.26 -7.39
N LEU A 55 -30.40 3.45 -6.61
CA LEU A 55 -29.08 3.80 -6.10
C LEU A 55 -28.07 3.99 -7.23
N ALA A 56 -28.06 3.09 -8.21
CA ALA A 56 -27.20 3.23 -9.39
C ALA A 56 -27.55 4.49 -10.20
N ARG A 57 -28.84 4.81 -10.35
CA ARG A 57 -29.30 6.04 -11.01
C ARG A 57 -28.86 7.29 -10.24
N LYS A 58 -29.02 7.31 -8.91
CA LYS A 58 -28.57 8.43 -8.07
C LYS A 58 -27.05 8.60 -8.11
N GLU A 59 -26.30 7.52 -8.08
CA GLU A 59 -24.84 7.54 -8.22
C GLU A 59 -24.44 8.14 -9.58
N GLU A 60 -25.10 7.72 -10.66
CA GLU A 60 -24.93 8.27 -12.01
C GLU A 60 -25.29 9.76 -12.08
N GLU A 61 -26.42 10.17 -11.50
CA GLU A 61 -26.84 11.57 -11.44
C GLU A 61 -25.86 12.43 -10.65
N THR A 62 -25.36 11.91 -9.53
CA THR A 62 -24.36 12.60 -8.72
C THR A 62 -23.04 12.70 -9.49
N ARG A 63 -22.68 11.67 -10.24
CA ARG A 63 -21.52 11.67 -11.15
C ARG A 63 -21.67 12.74 -12.23
N ARG A 64 -22.80 12.78 -12.94
CA ARG A 64 -23.10 13.79 -13.97
C ARG A 64 -23.17 15.21 -13.40
N ALA A 65 -23.74 15.39 -12.20
CA ALA A 65 -23.80 16.68 -11.53
C ALA A 65 -22.42 17.15 -11.03
N ALA A 66 -21.52 16.22 -10.70
CA ALA A 66 -20.13 16.54 -10.43
C ALA A 66 -19.43 16.96 -11.73
N GLU A 67 -19.57 16.18 -12.81
CA GLU A 67 -19.03 16.47 -14.14
C GLU A 67 -19.48 17.84 -14.66
N ALA A 68 -20.78 18.16 -14.55
CA ALA A 68 -21.34 19.45 -14.95
C ALA A 68 -20.77 20.64 -14.17
N ARG A 69 -20.31 20.42 -12.94
CA ARG A 69 -19.66 21.43 -12.10
C ARG A 69 -18.14 21.42 -12.23
N GLY A 70 -17.57 20.61 -13.13
CA GLY A 70 -16.12 20.43 -13.26
C GLY A 70 -15.46 19.72 -12.08
N ALA A 71 -16.24 19.08 -11.20
CA ALA A 71 -15.77 18.33 -10.03
C ALA A 71 -15.83 16.81 -10.29
N PHE A 72 -14.95 16.03 -9.66
CA PHE A 72 -14.95 14.57 -9.81
C PHE A 72 -15.78 13.88 -8.72
N TYR A 73 -16.66 12.97 -9.13
CA TYR A 73 -17.38 12.09 -8.20
C TYR A 73 -16.50 10.90 -7.82
N VAL A 74 -16.02 10.89 -6.58
CA VAL A 74 -15.33 9.73 -5.99
C VAL A 74 -16.40 8.77 -5.47
N PRO A 75 -16.51 7.53 -6.01
CA PRO A 75 -17.44 6.55 -5.49
C PRO A 75 -17.14 6.21 -4.04
N LYS A 76 -18.19 5.97 -3.26
CA LYS A 76 -18.05 5.55 -1.86
C LYS A 76 -17.30 4.21 -1.78
N GLU A 77 -16.38 4.09 -0.81
CA GLU A 77 -15.72 2.80 -0.55
C GLU A 77 -16.78 1.71 -0.27
N PRO A 78 -16.65 0.49 -0.84
CA PRO A 78 -17.58 -0.60 -0.55
C PRO A 78 -17.59 -0.99 0.93
N GLU A 79 -18.74 -1.47 1.40
CA GLU A 79 -19.00 -1.77 2.81
C GLU A 79 -18.34 -3.06 3.32
N PHE A 80 -17.82 -3.91 2.43
CA PHE A 80 -17.20 -5.18 2.80
C PHE A 80 -16.09 -5.64 1.84
N TYR A 81 -15.23 -6.52 2.35
CA TYR A 81 -14.23 -7.27 1.61
C TYR A 81 -14.66 -8.73 1.47
N VAL A 82 -14.35 -9.33 0.32
CA VAL A 82 -14.26 -10.79 0.19
C VAL A 82 -12.83 -11.20 0.51
N VAL A 83 -12.68 -12.13 1.44
CA VAL A 83 -11.37 -12.59 1.90
C VAL A 83 -11.25 -14.07 1.64
N VAL A 84 -10.25 -14.47 0.87
CA VAL A 84 -9.95 -15.86 0.53
C VAL A 84 -8.61 -16.25 1.13
N ARG A 85 -8.55 -17.38 1.81
CA ARG A 85 -7.27 -17.92 2.29
C ARG A 85 -6.54 -18.66 1.18
N ILE A 86 -5.35 -18.21 0.81
CA ILE A 86 -4.55 -18.75 -0.30
C ILE A 86 -3.40 -19.67 0.14
N ARG A 87 -2.99 -19.63 1.42
CA ARG A 87 -1.86 -20.44 1.95
C ARG A 87 -2.23 -21.33 3.15
N GLY A 88 -1.42 -22.36 3.38
CA GLY A 88 -1.48 -23.24 4.55
C GLY A 88 -1.13 -22.54 5.87
N ILE A 89 -1.30 -23.24 7.01
CA ILE A 89 -0.98 -22.74 8.37
C ILE A 89 0.36 -23.26 8.91
N HIS A 90 1.12 -24.02 8.12
CA HIS A 90 2.41 -24.55 8.54
C HIS A 90 3.42 -23.41 8.74
N LYS A 91 4.10 -23.38 9.89
CA LYS A 91 5.05 -22.31 10.30
C LYS A 91 4.45 -20.89 10.30
N VAL A 92 3.15 -20.75 10.49
CA VAL A 92 2.51 -19.43 10.65
C VAL A 92 2.67 -18.96 12.10
N PRO A 93 3.11 -17.71 12.35
CA PRO A 93 3.28 -17.24 13.72
C PRO A 93 1.94 -17.21 14.48
N PRO A 94 1.95 -17.33 15.83
CA PRO A 94 0.73 -17.51 16.62
C PRO A 94 -0.31 -16.40 16.45
N LYS A 95 0.13 -15.13 16.31
CA LYS A 95 -0.76 -13.96 16.18
C LYS A 95 -1.53 -14.00 14.84
N GLU A 96 -0.85 -14.31 13.75
CA GLU A 96 -1.44 -14.44 12.41
C GLU A 96 -2.35 -15.66 12.34
N ARG A 97 -1.94 -16.78 12.94
CA ARG A 97 -2.80 -17.98 13.05
C ARG A 97 -4.10 -17.66 13.76
N LYS A 98 -4.02 -16.98 14.91
CA LYS A 98 -5.21 -16.57 15.67
C LYS A 98 -6.11 -15.61 14.90
N THR A 99 -5.50 -14.69 14.15
CA THR A 99 -6.25 -13.74 13.29
C THR A 99 -7.02 -14.47 12.19
N LEU A 100 -6.42 -15.44 11.52
CA LEU A 100 -7.11 -16.29 10.53
C LEU A 100 -8.26 -17.10 11.14
N GLU A 101 -8.07 -17.63 12.35
CA GLU A 101 -9.11 -18.35 13.10
C GLU A 101 -10.31 -17.44 13.44
N LEU A 102 -10.05 -16.23 13.94
CA LEU A 102 -11.08 -15.24 14.28
C LEU A 102 -11.91 -14.85 13.04
N MET A 103 -11.26 -14.76 11.88
CA MET A 103 -11.93 -14.50 10.60
C MET A 103 -12.63 -15.74 10.02
N ARG A 104 -12.58 -16.90 10.68
CA ARG A 104 -13.15 -18.19 10.24
C ARG A 104 -12.47 -18.81 9.00
N LEU A 105 -11.24 -18.39 8.69
CA LEU A 105 -10.42 -18.85 7.57
C LEU A 105 -9.59 -20.10 7.95
N LYS A 106 -10.27 -21.20 8.30
CA LYS A 106 -9.64 -22.42 8.85
C LYS A 106 -8.92 -23.30 7.84
N LYS A 107 -9.35 -23.34 6.57
CA LYS A 107 -8.71 -24.14 5.51
C LYS A 107 -8.29 -23.25 4.33
N PRO A 108 -7.29 -23.66 3.53
CA PRO A 108 -7.05 -23.04 2.22
C PRO A 108 -8.32 -23.03 1.37
N ASN A 109 -8.46 -22.02 0.52
CA ASN A 109 -9.62 -21.73 -0.32
C ASN A 109 -10.93 -21.47 0.44
N HIS A 110 -10.91 -21.30 1.76
CA HIS A 110 -12.05 -20.75 2.46
C HIS A 110 -12.18 -19.27 2.13
N ALA A 111 -13.41 -18.84 1.83
CA ALA A 111 -13.76 -17.44 1.65
C ALA A 111 -14.80 -16.98 2.68
N VAL A 112 -14.68 -15.73 3.13
CA VAL A 112 -15.61 -15.08 4.06
C VAL A 112 -15.81 -13.62 3.67
N PHE A 113 -16.94 -13.05 4.06
CA PHE A 113 -17.16 -11.60 3.98
C PHE A 113 -16.66 -10.93 5.27
N VAL A 114 -16.06 -9.76 5.14
CA VAL A 114 -15.56 -8.96 6.27
C VAL A 114 -15.94 -7.51 6.08
N ARG A 115 -16.52 -6.89 7.10
CA ARG A 115 -16.94 -5.48 7.02
C ARG A 115 -15.73 -4.56 6.78
N ASN A 116 -15.89 -3.55 5.95
CA ASN A 116 -14.86 -2.54 5.71
C ASN A 116 -14.85 -1.50 6.84
N ASN A 117 -14.14 -1.82 7.93
CA ASN A 117 -13.90 -0.88 9.03
C ASN A 117 -12.41 -0.86 9.42
N GLY A 118 -11.99 0.15 10.19
CA GLY A 118 -10.59 0.31 10.61
C GLY A 118 -10.00 -0.95 11.28
N PRO A 119 -10.66 -1.55 12.29
CA PRO A 119 -10.17 -2.76 12.95
C PRO A 119 -10.02 -3.97 12.02
N MET A 120 -10.99 -4.21 11.14
CA MET A 120 -10.92 -5.30 10.18
C MET A 120 -9.83 -5.06 9.13
N ARG A 121 -9.64 -3.81 8.67
CA ARG A 121 -8.49 -3.45 7.82
C ARG A 121 -7.17 -3.80 8.51
N ALA A 122 -7.00 -3.46 9.79
CA ALA A 122 -5.79 -3.84 10.53
C ALA A 122 -5.61 -5.38 10.64
N MET A 123 -6.69 -6.13 10.87
CA MET A 123 -6.64 -7.60 10.88
C MET A 123 -6.24 -8.19 9.53
N LEU A 124 -6.85 -7.73 8.43
CA LEU A 124 -6.54 -8.16 7.06
C LEU A 124 -5.06 -7.98 6.75
N GLN A 125 -4.50 -6.85 7.17
CA GLN A 125 -3.11 -6.51 6.90
C GLN A 125 -2.13 -7.39 7.67
N LYS A 126 -2.44 -7.75 8.94
CA LYS A 126 -1.65 -8.72 9.71
C LYS A 126 -1.53 -10.06 8.99
N VAL A 127 -2.60 -10.52 8.35
CA VAL A 127 -2.63 -11.83 7.67
C VAL A 127 -2.42 -11.74 6.15
N ARG A 128 -2.06 -10.57 5.60
CA ARG A 128 -2.03 -10.28 4.14
C ARG A 128 -1.27 -11.31 3.29
N ALA A 129 -0.27 -11.97 3.86
CA ALA A 129 0.52 -12.96 3.11
C ALA A 129 -0.19 -14.31 2.95
N TYR A 130 -1.22 -14.59 3.75
CA TYR A 130 -1.95 -15.85 3.74
C TYR A 130 -3.31 -15.74 3.06
N ILE A 131 -3.76 -14.51 2.78
CA ILE A 131 -5.06 -14.21 2.22
C ILE A 131 -4.92 -13.40 0.93
N ALA A 132 -5.87 -13.57 0.03
CA ALA A 132 -6.19 -12.59 -1.00
C ALA A 132 -7.50 -11.92 -0.58
N PHE A 133 -7.59 -10.61 -0.66
CA PHE A 133 -8.83 -9.89 -0.36
C PHE A 133 -9.06 -8.74 -1.32
N GLY A 134 -10.32 -8.39 -1.52
CA GLY A 134 -10.74 -7.32 -2.41
C GLY A 134 -12.22 -7.04 -2.26
N PHE A 135 -12.71 -6.10 -3.05
CA PHE A 135 -14.13 -5.76 -3.11
C PHE A 135 -14.88 -6.75 -4.01
N ALA A 136 -16.19 -6.90 -3.78
CA ALA A 136 -17.06 -7.66 -4.63
C ALA A 136 -18.25 -6.82 -5.06
N ASP A 137 -18.67 -7.01 -6.30
CA ASP A 137 -19.93 -6.49 -6.79
C ASP A 137 -21.10 -7.34 -6.25
N ILE A 138 -22.31 -6.81 -6.40
CA ILE A 138 -23.52 -7.51 -6.00
C ILE A 138 -23.70 -8.84 -6.75
N ASN A 139 -23.25 -8.92 -8.01
CA ASN A 139 -23.40 -10.12 -8.82
C ASN A 139 -22.50 -11.26 -8.33
N LEU A 140 -21.26 -10.96 -7.94
CA LEU A 140 -20.34 -11.93 -7.34
C LEU A 140 -20.85 -12.37 -5.97
N LEU A 141 -21.35 -11.44 -5.15
CA LEU A 141 -21.96 -11.75 -3.86
C LEU A 141 -23.17 -12.69 -4.03
N ARG A 142 -24.13 -12.35 -4.90
CA ARG A 142 -25.28 -13.20 -5.24
C ARG A 142 -24.83 -14.57 -5.73
N THR A 143 -23.93 -14.61 -6.71
CA THR A 143 -23.43 -15.87 -7.28
C THR A 143 -22.79 -16.76 -6.21
N LEU A 144 -22.02 -16.18 -5.29
CA LEU A 144 -21.34 -16.93 -4.24
C LEU A 144 -22.34 -17.48 -3.21
N VAL A 145 -23.32 -16.68 -2.79
CA VAL A 145 -24.36 -17.08 -1.83
C VAL A 145 -25.28 -18.15 -2.43
N TYR A 146 -25.79 -17.96 -3.65
CA TYR A 146 -26.69 -18.94 -4.28
C TYR A 146 -25.99 -20.26 -4.62
N LYS A 147 -24.75 -20.24 -5.12
CA LYS A 147 -24.07 -21.46 -5.56
C LYS A 147 -23.35 -22.21 -4.44
N ARG A 148 -22.91 -21.52 -3.38
CA ARG A 148 -22.03 -22.10 -2.34
C ARG A 148 -22.45 -21.75 -0.91
N GLY A 149 -23.54 -21.00 -0.72
CA GLY A 149 -24.02 -20.59 0.59
C GLY A 149 -24.57 -21.77 1.38
N MET A 150 -24.10 -21.90 2.61
CA MET A 150 -24.64 -22.83 3.60
C MET A 150 -24.88 -22.07 4.89
N ALA A 151 -25.92 -22.45 5.61
CA ALA A 151 -26.24 -21.91 6.92
C ALA A 151 -25.44 -22.65 8.01
N LYS A 152 -24.85 -21.89 8.92
CA LYS A 152 -24.30 -22.33 10.20
C LYS A 152 -25.43 -22.28 11.22
N VAL A 153 -25.90 -23.45 11.64
CA VAL A 153 -26.94 -23.56 12.67
C VAL A 153 -26.35 -24.25 13.90
N SER A 154 -26.43 -23.55 15.04
CA SER A 154 -26.07 -24.11 16.34
C SER A 154 -27.35 -24.63 17.00
N LYS A 155 -27.49 -25.95 17.22
CA LYS A 155 -28.67 -26.49 17.91
C LYS A 155 -28.65 -26.08 19.39
N ARG A 156 -29.72 -25.44 19.88
CA ARG A 156 -30.09 -25.50 21.31
C ARG A 156 -30.96 -26.76 21.53
N PRO A 157 -30.92 -27.39 22.71
CA PRO A 157 -31.80 -28.52 22.98
C PRO A 157 -33.26 -28.07 22.80
N LEU A 158 -34.05 -28.80 22.01
CA LEU A 158 -35.50 -28.77 22.21
C LEU A 158 -35.76 -29.40 23.57
N ALA A 159 -36.49 -28.71 24.44
CA ALA A 159 -36.96 -29.28 25.70
C ALA A 159 -37.72 -30.58 25.39
N GLY A 160 -37.16 -31.73 25.80
CA GLY A 160 -37.89 -33.00 25.71
C GLY A 160 -37.04 -34.27 25.55
N ASN A 161 -36.04 -34.32 24.67
CA ASN A 161 -35.31 -35.57 24.38
C ASN A 161 -33.78 -35.40 24.44
N SER A 162 -33.24 -35.60 25.64
CA SER A 162 -31.81 -35.65 25.93
C SER A 162 -31.23 -37.04 25.63
N SER A 163 -31.07 -37.43 24.36
CA SER A 163 -30.36 -38.68 24.05
C SER A 163 -29.90 -38.88 22.60
N VAL A 164 -29.49 -37.85 21.83
CA VAL A 164 -28.81 -38.14 20.53
C VAL A 164 -27.66 -37.20 20.12
N TYR A 165 -27.44 -36.02 20.72
CA TYR A 165 -26.44 -35.08 20.14
C TYR A 165 -25.58 -34.35 21.18
N LYS A 166 -24.27 -34.22 20.89
CA LYS A 166 -23.30 -33.44 21.68
C LYS A 166 -23.63 -31.94 21.60
N VAL A 167 -23.88 -31.34 22.76
CA VAL A 167 -24.03 -29.89 22.94
C VAL A 167 -22.79 -29.17 22.39
N GLY A 168 -22.99 -28.15 21.54
CA GLY A 168 -21.93 -27.23 21.10
C GLY A 168 -21.33 -27.46 19.70
N GLN A 169 -21.85 -28.39 18.89
CA GLN A 169 -21.35 -28.59 17.53
C GLN A 169 -22.20 -27.84 16.49
N ASP A 170 -21.57 -26.94 15.72
CA ASP A 170 -22.21 -26.24 14.62
C ASP A 170 -22.49 -27.20 13.45
N MET A 171 -23.72 -27.18 12.92
CA MET A 171 -24.12 -27.96 11.75
C MET A 171 -24.19 -27.08 10.51
N ARG A 172 -23.89 -27.68 9.36
CA ARG A 172 -24.04 -27.06 8.04
C ARG A 172 -25.36 -27.51 7.43
N LEU A 173 -26.23 -26.55 7.10
CA LEU A 173 -27.47 -26.79 6.39
C LEU A 173 -27.49 -26.02 5.06
N ASN A 174 -28.30 -26.48 4.11
CA ASN A 174 -28.57 -25.70 2.92
C ASN A 174 -29.22 -24.38 3.30
N LEU A 175 -28.82 -23.31 2.62
CA LEU A 175 -29.35 -21.99 2.85
C LEU A 175 -30.72 -21.87 2.16
N THR A 176 -31.79 -22.19 2.88
CA THR A 176 -33.18 -22.01 2.41
C THR A 176 -33.84 -20.83 3.12
N ASN A 177 -34.95 -20.33 2.57
CA ASN A 177 -35.68 -19.20 3.14
C ASN A 177 -36.18 -19.49 4.56
N GLU A 178 -36.59 -20.73 4.81
CA GLU A 178 -37.09 -21.19 6.12
C GLU A 178 -35.98 -21.15 7.17
N VAL A 179 -34.78 -21.64 6.82
CA VAL A 179 -33.61 -21.60 7.73
C VAL A 179 -33.20 -20.17 8.05
N ILE A 180 -33.31 -19.26 7.07
CA ILE A 180 -33.02 -17.83 7.28
C ILE A 180 -34.07 -17.23 8.21
N GLU A 181 -35.35 -17.41 7.91
CA GLU A 181 -36.47 -16.91 8.71
C GLU A 181 -36.38 -17.37 10.17
N ASP A 182 -36.13 -18.66 10.40
CA ASP A 182 -35.98 -19.24 11.74
C ASP A 182 -34.79 -18.62 12.50
N HIS A 183 -33.66 -18.40 11.81
CA HIS A 183 -32.47 -17.84 12.44
C HIS A 183 -32.65 -16.38 12.86
N PHE A 184 -33.42 -15.60 12.09
CA PHE A 184 -33.61 -14.17 12.33
C PHE A 184 -34.93 -13.82 13.01
N GLY A 185 -35.78 -14.82 13.31
CA GLY A 185 -37.11 -14.59 13.89
C GLY A 185 -37.98 -13.71 13.00
N GLY A 186 -37.96 -13.96 11.68
CA GLY A 186 -38.75 -13.20 10.71
C GLY A 186 -38.20 -11.83 10.30
N ARG A 187 -37.11 -11.34 10.92
CA ARG A 187 -36.49 -10.05 10.52
C ARG A 187 -35.83 -10.08 9.15
N ILE A 188 -35.40 -11.26 8.71
CA ILE A 188 -34.90 -11.56 7.37
C ILE A 188 -35.60 -12.86 7.00
N ARG A 189 -36.33 -12.91 5.89
CA ARG A 189 -37.10 -14.11 5.50
C ARG A 189 -36.57 -14.80 4.26
N CYS A 190 -35.73 -14.13 3.47
CA CYS A 190 -35.23 -14.70 2.22
C CYS A 190 -33.75 -14.45 1.96
N VAL A 191 -33.19 -15.22 1.02
CA VAL A 191 -31.78 -15.14 0.61
C VAL A 191 -31.41 -13.75 0.09
N GLU A 192 -32.31 -13.10 -0.65
CA GLU A 192 -32.03 -11.80 -1.26
C GLU A 192 -31.91 -10.68 -0.21
N GLU A 193 -32.73 -10.72 0.85
CA GLU A 193 -32.57 -9.81 1.99
C GLU A 193 -31.27 -10.04 2.74
N LEU A 194 -30.85 -11.30 2.91
CA LEU A 194 -29.57 -11.63 3.51
C LEU A 194 -28.41 -11.02 2.71
N ILE A 195 -28.47 -11.12 1.39
CA ILE A 195 -27.50 -10.51 0.46
C ILE A 195 -27.51 -8.99 0.61
N TYR A 196 -28.70 -8.38 0.66
CA TYR A 196 -28.84 -6.94 0.87
C TYR A 196 -28.19 -6.47 2.17
N GLN A 197 -28.41 -7.16 3.30
CA GLN A 197 -27.79 -6.79 4.58
C GLN A 197 -26.26 -6.78 4.53
N ILE A 198 -25.67 -7.71 3.76
CA ILE A 198 -24.21 -7.83 3.58
C ILE A 198 -23.72 -6.72 2.64
N TYR A 199 -24.37 -6.55 1.49
CA TYR A 199 -23.96 -5.58 0.47
C TYR A 199 -23.99 -4.14 0.98
N MET A 200 -25.09 -3.76 1.66
CA MET A 200 -25.27 -2.41 2.19
C MET A 200 -24.58 -2.16 3.54
N GLY A 201 -23.92 -3.16 4.13
CA GLY A 201 -23.18 -2.96 5.38
C GLY A 201 -24.04 -2.57 6.59
N THR A 202 -25.32 -2.98 6.61
CA THR A 202 -26.31 -2.63 7.64
C THR A 202 -25.93 -3.10 9.06
N ASP A 203 -26.73 -2.73 10.06
CA ASP A 203 -26.54 -3.20 11.44
C ASP A 203 -26.68 -4.73 11.60
N LEU A 204 -27.41 -5.37 10.70
CA LEU A 204 -27.56 -6.83 10.67
C LEU A 204 -26.39 -7.54 9.97
N PHE A 205 -25.44 -6.82 9.36
CA PHE A 205 -24.29 -7.39 8.64
C PHE A 205 -23.59 -8.49 9.45
N LYS A 206 -23.31 -8.23 10.73
CA LYS A 206 -22.58 -9.18 11.58
C LYS A 206 -23.37 -10.48 11.78
N LYS A 207 -24.69 -10.38 11.99
CA LYS A 207 -25.56 -11.56 12.17
C LYS A 207 -25.74 -12.31 10.85
N ALA A 208 -26.01 -11.60 9.76
CA ALA A 208 -26.09 -12.12 8.40
C ALA A 208 -24.82 -12.92 8.01
N ASN A 209 -23.65 -12.33 8.20
CA ASN A 209 -22.38 -12.97 7.87
C ASN A 209 -22.06 -14.15 8.81
N ASN A 210 -22.51 -14.12 10.07
CA ASN A 210 -22.31 -15.22 11.02
C ASN A 210 -23.18 -16.45 10.70
N LEU A 211 -24.38 -16.25 10.15
CA LEU A 211 -25.20 -17.34 9.61
C LEU A 211 -24.47 -18.04 8.47
N LEU A 212 -23.77 -17.33 7.59
CA LEU A 212 -23.07 -17.95 6.47
C LEU A 212 -21.87 -18.78 6.95
N TRP A 213 -21.86 -20.05 6.55
CA TRP A 213 -20.69 -20.90 6.67
C TRP A 213 -19.59 -20.42 5.71
N PRO A 214 -18.30 -20.45 6.10
CA PRO A 214 -17.21 -20.09 5.19
C PRO A 214 -17.28 -20.85 3.85
N PHE A 215 -17.31 -20.13 2.75
CA PHE A 215 -17.45 -20.71 1.42
C PHE A 215 -16.20 -21.53 1.10
N THR A 216 -16.36 -22.80 0.77
CA THR A 216 -15.25 -23.64 0.30
C THR A 216 -15.11 -23.44 -1.21
N LEU A 217 -14.07 -22.75 -1.65
CA LEU A 217 -13.77 -22.54 -3.07
C LEU A 217 -12.95 -23.70 -3.63
N CYS A 218 -13.08 -23.92 -4.93
CA CYS A 218 -12.21 -24.87 -5.64
C CYS A 218 -10.84 -24.25 -5.84
N SER A 219 -9.78 -25.07 -5.77
CA SER A 219 -8.45 -24.63 -6.20
C SER A 219 -8.48 -24.27 -7.70
N PRO A 220 -7.78 -23.23 -8.13
CA PRO A 220 -7.66 -22.90 -9.55
C PRO A 220 -7.03 -24.08 -10.33
N ARG A 221 -7.60 -24.40 -11.51
CA ARG A 221 -7.02 -25.40 -12.42
C ARG A 221 -5.62 -24.91 -12.83
N LYS A 222 -4.57 -25.71 -12.55
CA LYS A 222 -3.13 -25.39 -12.69
C LYS A 222 -2.47 -24.59 -11.54
N GLY A 223 -3.12 -24.49 -10.37
CA GLY A 223 -2.55 -23.83 -9.18
C GLY A 223 -2.63 -22.30 -9.21
N PHE A 224 -2.14 -21.66 -8.15
CA PHE A 224 -2.04 -20.20 -8.06
C PHE A 224 -0.83 -19.73 -8.88
N GLY A 225 -0.94 -19.72 -10.20
CA GLY A 225 0.05 -19.06 -11.05
C GLY A 225 0.11 -17.56 -10.73
N GLY A 226 1.31 -16.97 -10.75
CA GLY A 226 1.43 -15.51 -10.80
C GLY A 226 0.66 -14.94 -11.98
N ARG A 227 0.33 -13.64 -11.96
CA ARG A 227 -0.32 -12.99 -13.12
C ARG A 227 0.47 -13.34 -14.37
N LYS A 228 -0.17 -13.99 -15.33
CA LYS A 228 0.48 -14.29 -16.61
C LYS A 228 0.63 -12.96 -17.35
N ALA A 229 1.61 -12.85 -18.26
CA ALA A 229 1.80 -11.63 -19.04
C ALA A 229 0.51 -11.15 -19.75
N LYS A 230 -0.38 -12.07 -20.10
CA LYS A 230 -1.71 -11.82 -20.67
C LYS A 230 -2.74 -11.16 -19.74
N ASP A 231 -2.52 -11.18 -18.43
CA ASP A 231 -3.40 -10.58 -17.42
C ASP A 231 -2.96 -9.14 -17.06
N ILE A 232 -1.89 -8.65 -17.69
CA ILE A 232 -1.40 -7.28 -17.52
C ILE A 232 -2.30 -6.38 -18.37
N ARG A 233 -2.98 -5.44 -17.72
CA ARG A 233 -3.74 -4.40 -18.40
C ARG A 233 -2.80 -3.59 -19.30
N THR A 234 -2.98 -3.70 -20.60
CA THR A 234 -2.24 -2.93 -21.60
C THR A 234 -2.88 -1.58 -21.88
N GLU A 235 -4.21 -1.48 -21.76
CA GLU A 235 -4.95 -0.23 -21.97
C GLU A 235 -4.73 0.77 -20.84
N GLU A 236 -4.60 2.05 -21.21
CA GLU A 236 -4.44 3.15 -20.26
C GLU A 236 -5.59 3.21 -19.25
N VAL A 237 -5.30 3.73 -18.05
CA VAL A 237 -6.32 3.93 -17.02
C VAL A 237 -7.28 5.03 -17.48
N PRO A 238 -8.62 4.82 -17.46
CA PRO A 238 -9.56 5.84 -17.87
C PRO A 238 -9.44 7.05 -16.96
N LEU A 239 -9.45 8.23 -17.58
CA LEU A 239 -9.38 9.52 -16.93
C LEU A 239 -10.69 10.30 -17.14
N PRO A 240 -11.00 11.28 -16.26
CA PRO A 240 -12.11 12.20 -16.49
C PRO A 240 -11.91 13.03 -17.77
N PRO A 241 -12.99 13.54 -18.38
CA PRO A 241 -12.90 14.43 -19.53
C PRO A 241 -11.94 15.61 -19.28
N GLY A 242 -11.17 15.95 -20.31
CA GLY A 242 -10.14 16.99 -20.24
C GLY A 242 -8.81 16.54 -19.63
N TYR A 243 -8.76 15.39 -18.95
CA TYR A 243 -7.50 14.84 -18.46
C TYR A 243 -6.94 13.79 -19.40
N ARG A 244 -5.61 13.78 -19.55
CA ARG A 244 -4.89 12.74 -20.27
C ARG A 244 -3.57 12.42 -19.59
N PHE A 245 -3.13 11.18 -19.70
CA PHE A 245 -1.76 10.84 -19.37
C PHE A 245 -0.85 11.22 -20.53
N ALA A 246 0.38 11.58 -20.21
CA ALA A 246 1.44 11.73 -21.19
C ALA A 246 2.76 11.24 -20.59
N THR A 247 3.78 11.20 -21.44
CA THR A 247 5.17 11.04 -21.04
C THR A 247 5.83 12.41 -21.16
N LEU A 248 6.54 12.82 -20.11
CA LEU A 248 7.24 14.11 -20.10
C LEU A 248 8.28 14.16 -21.22
N ASP A 249 8.30 15.24 -22.00
CA ASP A 249 9.46 15.57 -22.82
C ASP A 249 10.48 16.35 -21.99
N THR A 250 11.54 15.67 -21.53
CA THR A 250 12.59 16.29 -20.70
C THR A 250 13.26 17.48 -21.38
N HIS A 251 13.34 17.55 -22.71
CA HIS A 251 14.02 18.67 -23.39
C HIS A 251 13.11 19.91 -23.46
N ALA A 252 11.83 19.70 -23.78
CA ALA A 252 10.88 20.79 -23.97
C ALA A 252 10.23 21.27 -22.66
N GLU A 253 10.00 20.36 -21.71
CA GLU A 253 9.05 20.57 -20.60
C GLU A 253 9.70 20.54 -19.21
N LEU A 254 11.03 20.43 -19.11
CA LEU A 254 11.74 20.39 -17.82
C LEU A 254 11.45 21.61 -16.94
N ARG A 255 11.40 22.82 -17.54
CA ARG A 255 11.05 24.05 -16.81
C ARG A 255 9.65 23.99 -16.23
N THR A 256 8.67 23.55 -17.03
CA THR A 256 7.28 23.38 -16.59
C THR A 256 7.17 22.36 -15.45
N LEU A 257 7.90 21.24 -15.53
CA LEU A 257 7.97 20.27 -14.44
C LEU A 257 8.61 20.89 -13.19
N HIS A 258 9.74 21.59 -13.34
CA HIS A 258 10.44 22.24 -12.26
C HIS A 258 9.51 23.21 -11.52
N ASP A 259 8.75 24.02 -12.24
CA ASP A 259 7.78 24.94 -11.66
C ASP A 259 6.65 24.21 -10.92
N LEU A 260 6.12 23.11 -11.47
CA LEU A 260 5.13 22.27 -10.79
C LEU A 260 5.68 21.73 -9.46
N ILE A 261 6.88 21.16 -9.47
CA ILE A 261 7.51 20.57 -8.29
C ILE A 261 7.82 21.66 -7.25
N LYS A 262 8.41 22.78 -7.67
CA LYS A 262 8.78 23.88 -6.79
C LYS A 262 7.59 24.45 -6.00
N HIS A 263 6.43 24.61 -6.64
CA HIS A 263 5.27 25.25 -6.02
C HIS A 263 4.27 24.26 -5.40
N HIS A 264 4.24 23.00 -5.85
CA HIS A 264 3.22 22.03 -5.44
C HIS A 264 3.77 20.70 -4.92
N TYR A 265 5.08 20.53 -4.75
CA TYR A 265 5.63 19.35 -4.08
C TYR A 265 5.67 19.53 -2.55
N VAL A 266 6.34 18.61 -1.86
CA VAL A 266 6.38 18.48 -0.39
C VAL A 266 6.64 19.82 0.30
N SER A 267 5.63 20.29 1.04
CA SER A 267 5.72 21.46 1.91
C SER A 267 5.60 21.03 3.38
N SER A 268 6.59 21.32 4.22
CA SER A 268 6.39 21.26 5.67
C SER A 268 5.44 22.40 6.04
N ARG A 269 4.23 22.08 6.51
CA ARG A 269 3.28 23.10 6.98
C ARG A 269 3.68 23.72 8.32
N GLU A 270 4.57 23.08 9.06
CA GLU A 270 4.95 23.49 10.42
C GLU A 270 6.11 24.51 10.43
N ASP A 271 7.03 24.43 9.48
CA ASP A 271 8.26 25.25 9.50
C ASP A 271 8.35 26.32 8.40
N GLY A 272 7.35 26.42 7.51
CA GLY A 272 7.37 27.35 6.38
C GLY A 272 8.45 27.07 5.32
N VAL A 273 9.09 25.89 5.38
CA VAL A 273 10.15 25.45 4.47
C VAL A 273 9.62 24.45 3.45
N VAL A 274 10.00 24.66 2.18
CA VAL A 274 9.67 23.77 1.06
C VAL A 274 10.95 23.15 0.51
N LEU A 275 10.92 21.85 0.25
CA LEU A 275 12.02 21.17 -0.43
C LEU A 275 12.00 21.54 -1.91
N THR A 276 13.09 22.09 -2.43
CA THR A 276 13.21 22.50 -3.83
C THR A 276 14.39 21.78 -4.50
N TYR A 277 14.16 21.41 -5.76
CA TYR A 277 15.15 20.75 -6.62
C TYR A 277 15.51 21.70 -7.75
N THR A 278 16.77 21.71 -8.18
CA THR A 278 17.18 22.50 -9.36
C THR A 278 16.77 21.80 -10.65
N GLU A 279 16.74 22.53 -11.76
CA GLU A 279 16.52 21.94 -13.09
C GLU A 279 17.57 20.86 -13.40
N ASP A 280 18.83 21.11 -13.07
CA ASP A 280 19.92 20.14 -13.26
C ASP A 280 19.74 18.87 -12.42
N PHE A 281 19.19 19.01 -11.20
CA PHE A 281 18.87 17.86 -10.35
C PHE A 281 17.74 17.02 -10.96
N LEU A 282 16.66 17.67 -11.41
CA LEU A 282 15.55 16.97 -12.03
C LEU A 282 15.97 16.31 -13.35
N ARG A 283 16.81 16.98 -14.14
CA ARG A 283 17.42 16.41 -15.35
C ARG A 283 18.24 15.16 -15.01
N TRP A 284 19.08 15.24 -13.98
CA TRP A 284 19.85 14.09 -13.49
C TRP A 284 18.96 12.90 -13.09
N GLN A 285 17.79 13.15 -12.50
CA GLN A 285 16.83 12.08 -12.19
C GLN A 285 16.15 11.49 -13.44
N LEU A 286 15.80 12.33 -14.41
CA LEU A 286 15.08 11.95 -15.63
C LEU A 286 15.97 11.25 -16.68
N GLU A 287 17.24 11.61 -16.74
CA GLU A 287 18.22 11.10 -17.72
C GLU A 287 19.05 9.93 -17.18
N CYS A 288 18.53 9.21 -16.18
CA CYS A 288 19.23 8.02 -15.69
C CYS A 288 19.26 6.92 -16.79
N PRO A 289 20.42 6.31 -17.08
CA PRO A 289 20.53 5.32 -18.16
C PRO A 289 19.58 4.12 -18.05
N THR A 290 19.24 3.72 -16.82
CA THR A 290 18.29 2.62 -16.56
C THR A 290 16.83 3.06 -16.68
N HIS A 291 16.56 4.33 -16.96
CA HIS A 291 15.23 4.91 -17.01
C HIS A 291 14.59 4.73 -18.38
N ARG A 292 13.37 4.19 -18.38
CA ARG A 292 12.50 4.24 -19.55
C ARG A 292 11.79 5.57 -19.58
N ARG A 293 11.75 6.25 -20.72
CA ARG A 293 11.09 7.56 -20.86
C ARG A 293 9.64 7.52 -20.37
N GLU A 294 8.95 6.40 -20.60
CA GLU A 294 7.57 6.17 -20.17
C GLU A 294 7.37 6.24 -18.65
N TYR A 295 8.42 6.21 -17.84
CA TYR A 295 8.29 6.34 -16.39
C TYR A 295 8.24 7.78 -15.88
N ALA A 296 8.54 8.77 -16.70
CA ALA A 296 8.25 10.18 -16.42
C ALA A 296 6.78 10.47 -16.78
N CYS A 297 5.86 10.02 -15.94
CA CYS A 297 4.42 10.06 -16.24
C CYS A 297 3.82 11.41 -15.80
N THR A 298 3.28 12.15 -16.75
CA THR A 298 2.56 13.41 -16.52
C THR A 298 1.05 13.18 -16.58
N LEU A 299 0.33 13.92 -15.75
CA LEU A 299 -1.12 14.11 -15.86
C LEU A 299 -1.35 15.50 -16.40
N ARG A 300 -2.01 15.58 -17.55
CA ARG A 300 -2.31 16.86 -18.22
C ARG A 300 -3.79 17.17 -18.15
N PHE A 301 -4.12 18.45 -18.16
CA PHE A 301 -5.49 18.94 -18.17
C PHE A 301 -5.69 20.00 -19.24
N ALA A 302 -6.73 19.80 -20.06
CA ALA A 302 -7.23 20.74 -21.03
C ALA A 302 -8.76 20.88 -20.82
N PRO A 303 -9.27 22.01 -20.33
CA PRO A 303 -10.69 22.18 -19.98
C PRO A 303 -11.65 22.21 -21.18
N GLY A 304 -11.14 22.24 -22.43
CA GLY A 304 -11.96 22.24 -23.64
C GLY A 304 -11.12 22.25 -24.92
N ALA A 305 -11.78 22.17 -26.07
CA ALA A 305 -11.13 22.23 -27.38
C ALA A 305 -10.46 23.60 -27.58
N GLY A 306 -9.13 23.61 -27.75
CA GLY A 306 -8.32 24.82 -27.95
C GLY A 306 -7.73 25.43 -26.68
N ALA A 307 -8.05 24.90 -25.49
CA ALA A 307 -7.39 25.31 -24.24
C ALA A 307 -5.94 24.75 -24.17
N PRO A 308 -5.01 25.45 -23.50
CA PRO A 308 -3.65 24.96 -23.34
C PRO A 308 -3.65 23.64 -22.54
N ASP A 309 -2.79 22.72 -22.98
CA ASP A 309 -2.65 21.41 -22.38
C ASP A 309 -1.56 21.44 -21.30
N GLU A 310 -1.98 21.70 -20.07
CA GLU A 310 -1.11 22.01 -18.94
C GLU A 310 -0.75 20.77 -18.13
N ILE A 311 0.49 20.71 -17.62
CA ILE A 311 0.92 19.65 -16.71
C ILE A 311 0.39 19.97 -15.30
N VAL A 312 -0.58 19.19 -14.83
CA VAL A 312 -1.21 19.34 -13.51
C VAL A 312 -0.82 18.26 -12.52
N GLY A 313 -0.05 17.26 -12.96
CA GLY A 313 0.44 16.19 -12.12
C GLY A 313 1.65 15.47 -12.70
N PHE A 314 2.44 14.85 -11.81
CA PHE A 314 3.64 14.13 -12.18
C PHE A 314 3.92 12.98 -11.21
N VAL A 315 4.50 11.90 -11.73
CA VAL A 315 5.11 10.82 -10.94
C VAL A 315 6.29 10.24 -11.73
N LEU A 316 7.38 9.96 -11.03
CA LEU A 316 8.56 9.34 -11.61
C LEU A 316 8.72 7.91 -11.09
N ALA A 317 9.07 6.98 -11.97
CA ALA A 317 9.57 5.66 -11.59
C ALA A 317 10.98 5.42 -12.13
N LYS A 318 11.89 4.83 -11.35
CA LYS A 318 13.23 4.46 -11.80
C LYS A 318 13.42 2.96 -11.68
N GLU A 319 13.88 2.28 -12.73
CA GLU A 319 14.24 0.87 -12.58
C GLU A 319 15.51 0.74 -11.75
N GLN A 320 15.45 -0.11 -10.74
CA GLN A 320 16.55 -0.36 -9.83
C GLN A 320 16.66 -1.86 -9.57
N ARG A 321 17.89 -2.29 -9.32
CA ARG A 321 18.19 -3.61 -8.76
C ARG A 321 18.42 -3.43 -7.28
N VAL A 322 17.63 -4.12 -6.46
CA VAL A 322 17.73 -4.02 -5.01
C VAL A 322 17.91 -5.42 -4.45
N SER A 323 19.02 -5.65 -3.77
CA SER A 323 19.25 -6.86 -3.01
C SER A 323 18.46 -6.79 -1.72
N VAL A 324 17.65 -7.82 -1.43
CA VAL A 324 16.93 -7.97 -0.17
C VAL A 324 17.19 -9.36 0.40
N ARG A 325 17.98 -9.43 1.47
CA ARG A 325 18.41 -10.67 2.15
C ARG A 325 18.95 -11.73 1.18
N GLY A 326 19.84 -11.28 0.29
CA GLY A 326 20.48 -12.13 -0.72
C GLY A 326 19.63 -12.41 -1.97
N THR A 327 18.38 -11.95 -2.02
CA THR A 327 17.56 -12.03 -3.23
C THR A 327 17.58 -10.71 -3.98
N VAL A 328 18.11 -10.71 -5.21
CA VAL A 328 18.12 -9.52 -6.07
C VAL A 328 16.77 -9.37 -6.75
N LEU A 329 16.12 -8.22 -6.50
CA LEU A 329 14.86 -7.85 -7.12
C LEU A 329 15.10 -6.80 -8.19
N ARG A 330 14.51 -7.00 -9.37
CA ARG A 330 14.29 -5.92 -10.33
C ARG A 330 12.96 -5.26 -9.98
N LEU A 331 13.00 -3.99 -9.58
CA LEU A 331 11.85 -3.22 -9.12
C LEU A 331 11.88 -1.79 -9.67
N VAL A 332 10.83 -1.02 -9.40
CA VAL A 332 10.82 0.43 -9.64
C VAL A 332 10.86 1.24 -8.35
N GLY A 333 11.77 2.19 -8.22
CA GLY A 333 11.74 3.24 -7.20
C GLY A 333 10.77 4.34 -7.61
N ILE A 334 9.73 4.61 -6.81
CA ILE A 334 8.72 5.64 -7.11
C ILE A 334 9.03 6.93 -6.35
N ASN A 335 9.13 8.05 -7.06
CA ASN A 335 9.38 9.36 -6.45
C ASN A 335 8.58 10.48 -7.15
N TYR A 336 8.62 11.69 -6.59
CA TYR A 336 8.02 12.91 -7.15
C TYR A 336 6.52 12.83 -7.44
N LEU A 337 5.75 12.04 -6.68
CA LEU A 337 4.30 12.05 -6.79
C LEU A 337 3.78 13.45 -6.40
N CYS A 338 3.36 14.22 -7.40
CA CYS A 338 2.94 15.60 -7.25
C CYS A 338 1.64 15.84 -8.03
N LEU A 339 0.73 16.60 -7.42
CA LEU A 339 -0.42 17.17 -8.09
C LEU A 339 -0.46 18.65 -7.77
N HIS A 340 -0.78 19.45 -8.79
CA HIS A 340 -1.12 20.85 -8.63
C HIS A 340 -2.21 20.99 -7.57
N THR A 341 -2.09 22.00 -6.70
CA THR A 341 -2.90 22.14 -5.48
C THR A 341 -4.40 22.15 -5.74
N SER A 342 -4.85 22.78 -6.83
CA SER A 342 -6.26 22.82 -7.27
C SER A 342 -6.83 21.45 -7.65
N HIS A 343 -6.00 20.45 -7.96
CA HIS A 343 -6.41 19.14 -8.47
C HIS A 343 -6.32 18.02 -7.41
N ARG A 344 -5.82 18.30 -6.20
CA ARG A 344 -5.54 17.27 -5.17
C ARG A 344 -6.80 16.58 -4.63
N SER A 345 -7.90 17.31 -4.48
CA SER A 345 -9.16 16.79 -3.90
C SER A 345 -10.02 16.01 -4.90
N LEU A 346 -9.55 15.83 -6.14
CA LEU A 346 -10.31 15.20 -7.22
C LEU A 346 -10.05 13.69 -7.36
N GLY A 347 -9.32 13.07 -6.42
CA GLY A 347 -9.04 11.62 -6.48
C GLY A 347 -8.10 11.20 -7.62
N LEU A 348 -7.32 12.14 -8.19
CA LEU A 348 -6.45 11.90 -9.33
C LEU A 348 -5.15 11.17 -8.97
N ALA A 349 -4.65 11.32 -7.75
CA ALA A 349 -3.40 10.67 -7.31
C ALA A 349 -3.47 9.13 -7.41
N PRO A 350 -4.55 8.47 -6.93
CA PRO A 350 -4.75 7.04 -7.16
C PRO A 350 -4.75 6.63 -8.65
N LEU A 351 -5.27 7.46 -9.56
CA LEU A 351 -5.26 7.16 -11.00
C LEU A 351 -3.85 7.25 -11.58
N LEU A 352 -3.09 8.26 -11.19
CA LEU A 352 -1.69 8.41 -11.57
C LEU A 352 -0.81 7.27 -11.03
N ILE A 353 -1.03 6.84 -9.79
CA ILE A 353 -0.38 5.65 -9.20
C ILE A 353 -0.75 4.38 -9.98
N ARG A 354 -2.01 4.21 -10.36
CA ARG A 354 -2.46 3.05 -11.17
C ARG A 354 -1.81 3.05 -12.55
N GLU A 355 -1.65 4.22 -13.16
CA GLU A 355 -1.02 4.34 -14.48
C GLU A 355 0.47 4.03 -14.43
N ILE A 356 1.24 4.61 -13.49
CA ILE A 356 2.66 4.27 -13.37
C ILE A 356 2.87 2.78 -13.00
N THR A 357 1.96 2.22 -12.20
CA THR A 357 1.91 0.77 -11.91
C THR A 357 1.63 -0.04 -13.18
N ARG A 358 0.73 0.41 -14.05
CA ARG A 358 0.46 -0.23 -15.35
C ARG A 358 1.71 -0.20 -16.23
N ARG A 359 2.38 0.95 -16.37
CA ARG A 359 3.61 1.11 -17.15
C ARG A 359 4.72 0.17 -16.67
N ALA A 360 4.91 0.07 -15.34
CA ALA A 360 5.85 -0.89 -14.75
C ALA A 360 5.46 -2.36 -15.04
N HIS A 361 4.17 -2.71 -14.93
CA HIS A 361 3.70 -4.04 -15.26
C HIS A 361 3.92 -4.40 -16.72
N VAL A 362 3.70 -3.47 -17.66
CA VAL A 362 4.00 -3.69 -19.10
C VAL A 362 5.49 -4.02 -19.30
N ALA A 363 6.38 -3.38 -18.54
CA ALA A 363 7.80 -3.72 -18.48
C ALA A 363 8.13 -5.02 -17.72
N ARG A 364 7.12 -5.77 -17.28
CA ARG A 364 7.20 -7.00 -16.47
C ARG A 364 7.79 -6.79 -15.07
N ILE A 365 7.70 -5.58 -14.53
CA ILE A 365 8.11 -5.25 -13.17
C ILE A 365 6.86 -5.13 -12.30
N THR A 366 6.76 -5.96 -11.27
CA THR A 366 5.57 -6.01 -10.39
C THR A 366 5.83 -5.52 -8.98
N VAL A 367 7.06 -5.14 -8.66
CA VAL A 367 7.49 -4.69 -7.33
C VAL A 367 7.94 -3.25 -7.43
N ALA A 368 7.62 -2.46 -6.41
CA ALA A 368 8.10 -1.09 -6.30
C ALA A 368 8.61 -0.82 -4.88
N ILE A 369 9.59 0.07 -4.75
CA ILE A 369 10.05 0.64 -3.47
C ILE A 369 9.75 2.14 -3.47
N PHE A 370 9.34 2.68 -2.33
CA PHE A 370 9.09 4.11 -2.19
C PHE A 370 9.23 4.56 -0.74
N THR A 371 9.39 5.86 -0.55
CA THR A 371 9.49 6.49 0.76
C THR A 371 8.38 7.50 0.95
N GLY A 372 8.08 7.82 2.21
CA GLY A 372 7.11 8.86 2.55
C GLY A 372 7.31 9.35 3.98
N GLY A 373 6.96 10.61 4.24
CA GLY A 373 7.08 11.21 5.57
C GLY A 373 6.10 10.60 6.59
N SER A 374 4.90 10.25 6.15
CA SER A 374 3.91 9.56 6.98
C SER A 374 4.07 8.05 6.88
N PRO A 375 4.10 7.31 8.01
CA PRO A 375 4.20 5.87 7.99
C PRO A 375 2.90 5.24 7.48
N PHE A 376 3.03 4.30 6.56
CA PHE A 376 1.96 3.34 6.30
C PHE A 376 2.05 2.21 7.31
N PHE A 377 0.92 1.54 7.59
CA PHE A 377 0.94 0.37 8.47
C PHE A 377 1.78 -0.80 7.92
N PHE A 378 2.18 -0.75 6.63
CA PHE A 378 3.03 -1.73 5.96
C PHE A 378 4.48 -1.28 5.78
N SER A 379 4.86 -0.10 6.29
CA SER A 379 6.26 0.35 6.28
C SER A 379 7.14 -0.72 6.93
N PHE A 380 8.26 -1.05 6.28
CA PHE A 380 9.17 -2.08 6.78
C PHE A 380 10.35 -1.51 7.60
N ALA A 381 10.61 -0.21 7.45
CA ALA A 381 11.58 0.54 8.23
C ALA A 381 11.12 1.99 8.34
N ARG A 382 11.52 2.65 9.43
CA ARG A 382 11.31 4.09 9.66
C ARG A 382 12.60 4.65 10.23
N VAL A 383 13.07 5.74 9.65
CA VAL A 383 14.37 6.34 9.97
C VAL A 383 14.21 7.83 10.23
N GLN A 384 15.05 8.39 11.09
CA GLN A 384 15.03 9.80 11.47
C GLN A 384 16.08 10.58 10.68
N TYR A 385 15.80 11.85 10.38
CA TYR A 385 16.79 12.79 9.86
C TYR A 385 17.62 13.39 10.99
N PHE A 386 18.90 13.62 10.69
CA PHE A 386 19.86 14.35 11.50
C PHE A 386 20.49 15.45 10.65
N HIS A 387 20.93 16.50 11.32
CA HIS A 387 21.40 17.73 10.71
C HIS A 387 22.77 18.10 11.25
N ARG A 388 23.71 18.36 10.34
CA ARG A 388 25.05 18.88 10.63
C ARG A 388 25.17 20.27 10.02
N PRO A 389 25.01 21.34 10.82
CA PRO A 389 25.28 22.71 10.38
C PRO A 389 26.69 22.84 9.81
N ILE A 390 26.82 23.46 8.64
CA ILE A 390 28.13 23.83 8.04
C ILE A 390 28.29 25.34 8.12
N ASN A 391 27.31 26.08 7.58
CA ASN A 391 27.22 27.53 7.68
C ASN A 391 26.31 27.91 8.86
N ALA A 392 26.83 27.76 10.09
CA ALA A 392 26.05 27.97 11.30
C ALA A 392 25.50 29.41 11.42
N GLU A 393 26.25 30.41 10.96
CA GLU A 393 25.83 31.83 11.00
C GLU A 393 24.56 32.05 10.18
N LYS A 394 24.53 31.59 8.93
CA LYS A 394 23.34 31.68 8.08
C LYS A 394 22.16 30.89 8.64
N LEU A 395 22.41 29.71 9.21
CA LEU A 395 21.35 28.88 9.79
C LEU A 395 20.73 29.53 11.04
N VAL A 396 21.50 30.27 11.84
CA VAL A 396 20.97 31.09 12.95
C VAL A 396 20.19 32.27 12.42
N GLU A 397 20.72 32.99 11.44
CA GLU A 397 20.05 34.14 10.81
C GLU A 397 18.70 33.76 10.22
N MET A 398 18.58 32.56 9.65
CA MET A 398 17.36 32.01 9.08
C MET A 398 16.45 31.30 10.10
N ASN A 399 16.76 31.38 11.40
CA ASN A 399 16.05 30.70 12.48
C ASN A 399 15.91 29.17 12.30
N PHE A 400 16.80 28.54 11.53
CA PHE A 400 16.82 27.09 11.36
C PHE A 400 17.41 26.38 12.59
N ILE A 401 18.43 26.99 13.21
CA ILE A 401 18.94 26.58 14.53
C ILE A 401 18.98 27.78 15.48
N PRO A 402 18.78 27.56 16.79
CA PRO A 402 18.89 28.64 17.76
C PRO A 402 20.35 29.00 18.05
N ALA A 403 20.63 30.28 18.25
CA ALA A 403 21.99 30.82 18.43
C ALA A 403 22.80 30.14 19.55
N TYR A 404 22.16 29.70 20.63
CA TYR A 404 22.84 29.04 21.76
C TYR A 404 23.52 27.71 21.37
N MET A 405 23.09 27.06 20.28
CA MET A 405 23.72 25.82 19.81
C MET A 405 25.10 26.05 19.20
N CYS A 406 25.42 27.28 18.78
CA CYS A 406 26.72 27.64 18.19
C CYS A 406 27.79 27.95 19.25
N ARG A 407 27.46 27.90 20.55
CA ARG A 407 28.41 28.14 21.65
C ARG A 407 29.56 27.13 21.61
N HIS A 408 30.72 27.54 22.12
CA HIS A 408 31.93 26.72 22.23
C HIS A 408 32.43 26.13 20.89
N GLY A 409 32.07 26.73 19.75
CA GLY A 409 32.54 26.26 18.44
C GLY A 409 32.01 24.88 18.03
N ARG A 410 30.84 24.48 18.53
CA ARG A 410 30.24 23.15 18.29
C ARG A 410 30.22 22.71 16.82
N PHE A 411 30.00 23.64 15.90
CA PHE A 411 29.87 23.35 14.46
C PHE A 411 31.12 23.69 13.65
N ARG A 412 32.26 23.93 14.32
CA ARG A 412 33.52 24.24 13.64
C ARG A 412 33.83 23.15 12.59
N ILE A 413 34.31 23.60 11.45
CA ILE A 413 34.72 22.72 10.36
C ILE A 413 36.10 22.16 10.71
N PRO A 414 36.26 20.83 10.79
CA PRO A 414 37.55 20.22 11.09
C PRO A 414 38.51 20.33 9.91
N GLU A 415 39.81 20.29 10.18
CA GLU A 415 40.80 20.05 9.13
C GLU A 415 40.71 18.59 8.68
N PRO A 416 40.63 18.32 7.35
CA PRO A 416 40.45 16.97 6.85
C PRO A 416 41.69 16.14 7.12
N ARG A 417 41.51 14.97 7.74
CA ARG A 417 42.59 14.03 8.03
C ARG A 417 43.00 13.23 6.79
N ARG A 418 42.02 12.96 5.91
CA ARG A 418 42.23 12.31 4.60
C ARG A 418 42.47 13.34 3.51
N ARG A 419 43.31 12.96 2.53
CA ARG A 419 43.43 13.69 1.26
C ARG A 419 42.29 13.31 0.33
N LEU A 420 41.19 14.07 0.41
CA LEU A 420 40.03 13.86 -0.45
C LEU A 420 40.20 14.57 -1.79
N ARG A 421 39.84 13.89 -2.87
CA ARG A 421 39.69 14.48 -4.20
C ARG A 421 38.33 14.13 -4.81
N PRO A 422 37.80 14.92 -5.76
CA PRO A 422 36.62 14.52 -6.51
C PRO A 422 36.83 13.18 -7.24
N MET A 423 35.78 12.37 -7.29
CA MET A 423 35.75 11.14 -8.10
C MET A 423 35.91 11.48 -9.59
N GLN A 424 36.65 10.64 -10.32
CA GLN A 424 36.79 10.66 -11.76
C GLN A 424 36.15 9.41 -12.39
N ALA A 425 35.85 9.44 -13.69
CA ALA A 425 35.25 8.29 -14.37
C ALA A 425 36.15 7.04 -14.39
N ALA A 426 37.47 7.23 -14.32
CA ALA A 426 38.45 6.14 -14.24
C ALA A 426 38.38 5.37 -12.91
N ASP A 427 37.93 6.02 -11.82
CA ASP A 427 37.84 5.41 -10.48
C ASP A 427 36.68 4.41 -10.35
N ALA A 428 35.77 4.35 -11.33
CA ALA A 428 34.50 3.68 -11.19
C ALA A 428 34.63 2.18 -10.91
N ASP A 429 35.58 1.51 -11.59
CA ASP A 429 35.72 0.06 -11.49
C ASP A 429 36.28 -0.36 -10.12
N GLU A 430 37.26 0.37 -9.57
CA GLU A 430 37.72 0.14 -8.19
C GLU A 430 36.64 0.47 -7.15
N LEU A 431 35.97 1.62 -7.28
CA LEU A 431 34.95 2.04 -6.33
C LEU A 431 33.74 1.10 -6.29
N MET A 432 33.36 0.50 -7.42
CA MET A 432 32.31 -0.52 -7.45
C MET A 432 32.69 -1.77 -6.64
N LEU A 433 33.98 -2.14 -6.60
CA LEU A 433 34.46 -3.25 -5.76
C LEU A 433 34.37 -2.88 -4.27
N VAL A 434 34.84 -1.68 -3.92
CA VAL A 434 34.77 -1.15 -2.55
C VAL A 434 33.31 -1.05 -2.09
N TYR A 435 32.42 -0.51 -2.93
CA TYR A 435 30.99 -0.42 -2.66
C TYR A 435 30.34 -1.79 -2.44
N ARG A 436 30.64 -2.78 -3.28
CA ARG A 436 30.10 -4.14 -3.13
C ARG A 436 30.56 -4.80 -1.84
N LYS A 437 31.82 -4.58 -1.43
CA LYS A 437 32.35 -5.06 -0.15
C LYS A 437 31.58 -4.44 1.02
N GLU A 438 31.34 -3.13 0.98
CA GLU A 438 30.53 -2.42 1.98
C GLU A 438 29.10 -3.00 2.07
N CYS A 439 28.47 -3.25 0.91
CA CYS A 439 27.10 -3.76 0.82
C CYS A 439 26.87 -5.10 1.54
N GLN A 440 27.91 -5.93 1.71
CA GLN A 440 27.81 -7.23 2.36
C GLN A 440 27.37 -7.15 3.84
N SER A 441 27.50 -5.98 4.46
CA SER A 441 27.10 -5.76 5.86
C SER A 441 25.58 -5.52 6.05
N TYR A 442 24.84 -5.34 4.96
CA TYR A 442 23.45 -4.90 4.94
C TYR A 442 22.49 -5.97 4.41
N GLU A 443 21.23 -5.92 4.87
CA GLU A 443 20.17 -6.79 4.38
C GLU A 443 19.46 -6.22 3.16
N LEU A 444 19.47 -4.90 2.98
CA LEU A 444 18.81 -4.23 1.87
C LEU A 444 19.71 -3.15 1.29
N PHE A 445 20.08 -3.26 0.01
CA PHE A 445 20.91 -2.27 -0.68
C PHE A 445 20.65 -2.24 -2.19
N GLU A 446 21.03 -1.13 -2.85
CA GLU A 446 20.96 -0.99 -4.31
C GLU A 446 22.17 -1.64 -4.98
N GLU A 447 21.96 -2.31 -6.10
CA GLU A 447 23.04 -2.82 -6.93
C GLU A 447 23.18 -1.99 -8.20
N PHE A 448 24.38 -1.47 -8.44
CA PHE A 448 24.69 -0.69 -9.62
C PHE A 448 25.47 -1.53 -10.65
N ASP A 449 25.11 -1.38 -11.93
CA ASP A 449 26.03 -1.62 -13.02
C ASP A 449 26.93 -0.39 -13.23
N ARG A 450 27.92 -0.49 -14.13
CA ARG A 450 28.93 0.55 -14.32
C ARG A 450 28.33 1.88 -14.81
N GLU A 451 27.35 1.79 -15.70
CA GLU A 451 26.71 2.97 -16.30
C GLU A 451 25.84 3.70 -15.26
N ALA A 452 25.04 2.95 -14.49
CA ALA A 452 24.26 3.48 -13.39
C ALA A 452 25.15 4.04 -12.27
N PHE A 453 26.29 3.40 -11.98
CA PHE A 453 27.24 3.86 -10.96
C PHE A 453 27.86 5.20 -11.37
N LEU A 454 28.36 5.33 -12.60
CA LEU A 454 28.88 6.59 -13.13
C LEU A 454 27.81 7.68 -13.13
N HIS A 455 26.59 7.36 -13.54
CA HIS A 455 25.50 8.32 -13.51
C HIS A 455 25.19 8.80 -12.09
N ALA A 456 25.22 7.89 -11.11
CA ALA A 456 24.87 8.18 -9.72
C ALA A 456 25.97 8.93 -8.95
N PHE A 457 27.25 8.70 -9.26
CA PHE A 457 28.37 9.13 -8.42
C PHE A 457 29.40 10.04 -9.11
N LEU A 458 29.36 10.21 -10.43
CA LEU A 458 30.27 11.17 -11.06
C LEU A 458 29.85 12.60 -10.66
N PRO A 459 30.76 13.43 -10.08
CA PRO A 459 30.39 14.75 -9.57
C PRO A 459 29.77 15.65 -10.63
N ARG A 460 28.65 16.30 -10.29
CA ARG A 460 27.96 17.30 -11.11
C ARG A 460 27.64 18.49 -10.22
N GLY A 461 28.13 19.67 -10.62
CA GLY A 461 28.02 20.90 -9.81
C GLY A 461 26.59 21.17 -9.36
N GLY A 462 26.38 21.33 -8.05
CA GLY A 462 25.07 21.62 -7.47
C GLY A 462 24.06 20.46 -7.50
N VAL A 463 24.45 19.25 -7.91
CA VAL A 463 23.58 18.06 -7.98
C VAL A 463 24.12 16.92 -7.13
N VAL A 464 25.34 16.46 -7.41
CA VAL A 464 25.97 15.35 -6.70
C VAL A 464 27.46 15.64 -6.50
N HIS A 465 27.94 15.42 -5.29
CA HIS A 465 29.32 15.58 -4.88
C HIS A 465 29.83 14.24 -4.37
N THR A 466 30.88 13.71 -5.00
CA THR A 466 31.49 12.44 -4.60
C THR A 466 32.99 12.62 -4.49
N TYR A 467 33.52 12.20 -3.34
CA TYR A 467 34.93 12.32 -3.00
C TYR A 467 35.51 10.95 -2.71
N VAL A 468 36.76 10.77 -3.10
CA VAL A 468 37.52 9.53 -2.90
C VAL A 468 38.77 9.80 -2.07
N ALA A 469 39.21 8.77 -1.35
CA ALA A 469 40.46 8.74 -0.60
C ALA A 469 41.24 7.46 -0.94
N GLY A 470 42.57 7.56 -0.96
CA GLY A 470 43.49 6.44 -1.22
C GLY A 470 44.84 6.93 -1.73
N ASP A 471 45.90 6.19 -1.39
CA ASP A 471 47.26 6.44 -1.89
C ASP A 471 47.45 5.75 -3.26
N GLY A 472 46.92 6.37 -4.30
CA GLY A 472 46.90 5.82 -5.67
C GLY A 472 45.48 5.44 -6.09
N ALA A 473 45.16 4.15 -6.01
CA ALA A 473 43.80 3.66 -6.30
C ALA A 473 42.85 4.04 -5.15
N PRO A 474 41.58 4.40 -5.44
CA PRO A 474 40.64 4.81 -4.42
C PRO A 474 40.19 3.61 -3.56
N GLU A 475 40.38 3.72 -2.24
CA GLU A 475 40.03 2.69 -1.26
C GLU A 475 38.76 3.03 -0.47
N GLU A 476 38.45 4.32 -0.38
CA GLU A 476 37.30 4.85 0.35
C GLU A 476 36.58 5.87 -0.53
N PHE A 477 35.25 5.97 -0.38
CA PHE A 477 34.50 7.06 -0.99
C PHE A 477 33.30 7.49 -0.16
N VAL A 478 32.88 8.73 -0.38
CA VAL A 478 31.67 9.30 0.20
C VAL A 478 30.99 10.19 -0.84
N SER A 479 29.67 10.08 -0.92
CA SER A 479 28.83 10.79 -1.87
C SER A 479 27.70 11.52 -1.19
N PHE A 480 27.30 12.65 -1.78
CA PHE A 480 26.21 13.50 -1.33
C PHE A 480 25.42 14.00 -2.53
N PHE A 481 24.08 14.07 -2.42
CA PHE A 481 23.25 14.76 -3.40
C PHE A 481 22.70 16.06 -2.80
N VAL A 482 22.37 17.04 -3.63
CA VAL A 482 21.95 18.38 -3.18
C VAL A 482 20.46 18.58 -3.41
N ALA A 483 19.72 18.90 -2.35
CA ALA A 483 18.32 19.31 -2.44
C ALA A 483 18.09 20.44 -1.43
N ASN A 484 17.60 21.60 -1.89
CA ASN A 484 17.65 22.81 -1.08
C ASN A 484 16.36 23.00 -0.28
N ALA A 485 16.48 23.67 0.87
CA ALA A 485 15.34 24.16 1.63
C ALA A 485 15.06 25.63 1.23
N LEU A 486 13.90 25.89 0.64
CA LEU A 486 13.43 27.22 0.23
C LEU A 486 12.45 27.77 1.25
N TYR A 487 12.61 29.05 1.61
CA TYR A 487 11.64 29.81 2.39
C TYR A 487 10.83 30.68 1.44
N PRO A 488 9.59 30.29 1.07
CA PRO A 488 8.85 30.95 0.00
C PRO A 488 8.58 32.44 0.27
N GLU A 489 8.38 32.83 1.53
CA GLU A 489 8.08 34.21 1.91
C GLU A 489 9.25 35.17 1.67
N THR A 490 10.49 34.70 1.84
CA THR A 490 11.69 35.54 1.72
C THR A 490 12.49 35.27 0.46
N GLY A 491 12.21 34.17 -0.26
CA GLY A 491 13.00 33.69 -1.39
C GLY A 491 14.39 33.16 -1.00
N ARG A 492 14.75 33.16 0.28
CA ARG A 492 16.04 32.67 0.77
C ARG A 492 16.08 31.14 0.73
N CYS A 493 17.27 30.60 0.46
CA CYS A 493 17.50 29.15 0.45
C CYS A 493 18.64 28.74 1.39
N ILE A 494 18.47 27.59 2.02
CA ILE A 494 19.53 26.82 2.67
C ILE A 494 19.96 25.77 1.66
N ARG A 495 21.23 25.83 1.22
CA ARG A 495 21.79 24.80 0.36
C ARG A 495 22.12 23.58 1.19
N THR A 496 21.49 22.46 0.88
CA THR A 496 21.56 21.27 1.72
C THR A 496 22.06 20.07 0.94
N ALA A 497 23.14 19.48 1.42
CA ALA A 497 23.63 18.20 0.96
C ALA A 497 23.00 17.07 1.78
N TYR A 498 22.70 15.94 1.17
CA TYR A 498 22.21 14.73 1.82
C TYR A 498 23.25 13.64 1.65
N LEU A 499 23.67 13.01 2.75
CA LEU A 499 24.57 11.86 2.71
C LEU A 499 23.92 10.73 1.89
N TYR A 500 24.58 10.33 0.80
CA TYR A 500 24.05 9.41 -0.19
C TYR A 500 24.57 7.99 0.03
N TYR A 501 25.75 7.67 -0.50
CA TYR A 501 26.43 6.39 -0.31
C TYR A 501 27.89 6.62 0.05
N TYR A 502 28.49 5.63 0.69
CA TYR A 502 29.89 5.63 1.08
C TYR A 502 30.42 4.20 1.14
N ALA A 503 31.74 4.07 1.26
CA ALA A 503 32.39 2.87 1.73
C ALA A 503 33.68 3.25 2.45
N SER A 504 33.82 2.81 3.70
CA SER A 504 34.93 3.21 4.58
C SER A 504 34.94 2.40 5.88
N PRO A 505 36.11 1.98 6.41
CA PRO A 505 36.16 1.45 7.76
C PRO A 505 35.78 2.48 8.84
N ASP A 506 36.04 3.77 8.61
CA ASP A 506 35.75 4.89 9.52
C ASP A 506 34.82 5.93 8.84
N VAL A 507 33.54 5.56 8.76
CA VAL A 507 32.51 6.37 8.08
C VAL A 507 32.34 7.74 8.73
N ALA A 508 32.29 7.79 10.08
CA ALA A 508 32.14 9.05 10.81
C ALA A 508 33.27 10.02 10.47
N GLY A 509 34.50 9.51 10.45
CA GLY A 509 35.66 10.28 10.09
C GLY A 509 35.68 10.73 8.64
N LEU A 510 35.34 9.85 7.70
CA LEU A 510 35.30 10.18 6.28
C LEU A 510 34.24 11.26 5.98
N VAL A 511 33.06 11.16 6.60
CA VAL A 511 32.00 12.17 6.43
C VAL A 511 32.44 13.52 6.99
N GLU A 512 33.06 13.57 8.18
CA GLU A 512 33.58 14.83 8.73
C GLU A 512 34.71 15.42 7.89
N ASP A 513 35.63 14.60 7.36
CA ASP A 513 36.67 15.08 6.43
C ASP A 513 36.05 15.73 5.17
N ALA A 514 34.93 15.18 4.69
CA ALA A 514 34.20 15.72 3.54
C ALA A 514 33.40 17.00 3.83
N VAL A 515 33.11 17.33 5.09
CA VAL A 515 32.41 18.59 5.45
C VAL A 515 33.18 19.82 4.98
N CYS A 516 34.52 19.79 5.06
CA CYS A 516 35.36 20.87 4.53
C CYS A 516 35.16 21.06 3.02
N MET A 517 35.09 19.95 2.27
CA MET A 517 34.85 19.98 0.82
C MET A 517 33.46 20.52 0.49
N LEU A 518 32.43 20.13 1.24
CA LEU A 518 31.07 20.65 1.07
C LEU A 518 30.98 22.16 1.38
N ASN A 519 31.67 22.62 2.42
CA ASN A 519 31.76 24.04 2.75
C ASN A 519 32.37 24.85 1.60
N ALA A 520 33.43 24.34 0.97
CA ALA A 520 34.05 24.97 -0.20
C ALA A 520 33.10 25.04 -1.42
N GLN A 521 32.08 24.17 -1.48
CA GLN A 521 31.01 24.22 -2.50
C GLN A 521 29.84 25.15 -2.09
N GLY A 522 29.93 25.81 -0.94
CA GLY A 522 28.88 26.70 -0.42
C GLY A 522 27.65 25.96 0.09
N ILE A 523 27.80 24.72 0.56
CA ILE A 523 26.73 23.99 1.24
C ILE A 523 26.58 24.52 2.67
N ASP A 524 25.35 24.84 3.07
CA ASP A 524 25.05 25.41 4.38
C ASP A 524 24.76 24.33 5.44
N LEU A 525 24.20 23.20 5.01
CA LEU A 525 23.69 22.15 5.89
C LEU A 525 23.95 20.75 5.29
N LEU A 526 24.37 19.79 6.12
CA LEU A 526 24.41 18.38 5.77
C LEU A 526 23.28 17.61 6.48
N ASN A 527 22.46 16.93 5.71
CA ASN A 527 21.40 16.04 6.19
C ASN A 527 21.86 14.57 6.13
N VAL A 528 21.58 13.84 7.20
CA VAL A 528 21.93 12.42 7.33
C VAL A 528 20.72 11.65 7.81
N LEU A 529 20.36 10.57 7.10
CA LEU A 529 19.37 9.62 7.59
C LEU A 529 20.04 8.61 8.52
N ALA A 530 19.40 8.27 9.63
CA ALA A 530 19.86 7.20 10.53
C ALA A 530 19.59 5.80 9.92
N LEU A 531 20.31 5.48 8.83
CA LEU A 531 20.32 4.21 8.13
C LEU A 531 21.74 3.68 8.00
N GLY A 532 21.88 2.37 7.81
CA GLY A 532 23.17 1.72 7.65
C GLY A 532 24.09 1.98 8.85
N ARG A 533 25.33 2.41 8.59
CA ARG A 533 26.32 2.75 9.64
C ARG A 533 26.28 4.23 10.04
N ASN A 534 25.25 4.98 9.65
CA ASN A 534 25.14 6.41 9.95
C ASN A 534 24.95 6.70 11.44
N GLY A 535 24.60 5.69 12.26
CA GLY A 535 24.59 5.82 13.72
C GLY A 535 25.92 6.33 14.28
N ALA A 536 27.05 5.87 13.73
CA ALA A 536 28.37 6.34 14.12
C ALA A 536 28.64 7.81 13.72
N VAL A 537 28.07 8.25 12.59
CA VAL A 537 28.18 9.63 12.10
C VAL A 537 27.40 10.57 13.01
N VAL A 538 26.11 10.27 13.22
CA VAL A 538 25.18 11.15 13.92
C VAL A 538 25.37 11.17 15.45
N ALA A 539 26.14 10.23 16.00
CA ALA A 539 26.58 10.26 17.39
C ALA A 539 27.58 11.40 17.68
N GLY A 540 28.18 12.00 16.64
CA GLY A 540 29.11 13.11 16.79
C GLY A 540 28.45 14.37 17.38
N PRO A 541 29.18 15.16 18.20
CA PRO A 541 28.61 16.30 18.92
C PRO A 541 28.09 17.42 18.00
N ALA A 542 28.57 17.48 16.76
CA ALA A 542 28.17 18.48 15.78
C ALA A 542 26.86 18.14 15.04
N TYR A 543 26.28 16.97 15.27
CA TYR A 543 24.98 16.57 14.71
C TYR A 543 23.83 16.89 15.66
N ILE A 544 22.68 17.20 15.08
CA ILE A 544 21.44 17.56 15.77
C ILE A 544 20.35 16.61 15.29
N GLY A 545 19.55 16.07 16.21
CA GLY A 545 18.37 15.27 15.86
C GLY A 545 17.31 16.14 15.19
N GLY A 546 16.87 15.76 14.00
CA GLY A 546 15.77 16.40 13.29
C GLY A 546 14.41 15.87 13.73
N THR A 547 13.36 16.65 13.46
CA THR A 547 11.96 16.23 13.70
C THR A 547 11.41 15.36 12.56
N GLY A 548 12.06 15.40 11.39
CA GLY A 548 11.67 14.67 10.19
C GLY A 548 11.91 13.16 10.29
N TRP A 549 10.94 12.39 9.81
CA TRP A 549 11.04 10.94 9.67
C TRP A 549 10.76 10.51 8.24
N LEU A 550 11.42 9.45 7.81
CA LEU A 550 11.20 8.81 6.52
C LEU A 550 10.82 7.35 6.71
N SER A 551 9.72 6.93 6.09
CA SER A 551 9.24 5.56 6.14
C SER A 551 9.49 4.87 4.81
N TYR A 552 10.10 3.67 4.85
CA TYR A 552 10.37 2.86 3.66
C TYR A 552 9.29 1.80 3.44
N ASN A 553 8.88 1.67 2.17
CA ASN A 553 7.72 0.91 1.79
C ASN A 553 7.97 0.09 0.53
N PHE A 554 7.37 -1.10 0.48
CA PHE A 554 7.29 -1.91 -0.74
C PHE A 554 5.86 -2.02 -1.23
N TYR A 555 5.69 -1.92 -2.56
CA TYR A 555 4.49 -2.39 -3.25
C TYR A 555 4.69 -3.84 -3.72
N ASN A 556 3.70 -4.68 -3.43
CA ASN A 556 3.66 -6.08 -3.90
C ASN A 556 4.91 -6.93 -3.56
N PHE A 557 5.59 -6.60 -2.46
CA PHE A 557 6.69 -7.38 -1.91
C PHE A 557 6.65 -7.36 -0.38
N ARG A 558 6.99 -8.48 0.26
CA ARG A 558 7.02 -8.62 1.72
C ARG A 558 8.43 -9.01 2.15
N THR A 559 9.14 -8.08 2.76
CA THR A 559 10.46 -8.32 3.37
C THR A 559 10.37 -8.68 4.88
N GLY A 560 9.29 -8.27 5.57
CA GLY A 560 9.26 -8.26 7.03
C GLY A 560 9.69 -6.88 7.55
N SER A 561 10.02 -6.75 8.84
CA SER A 561 10.73 -5.54 9.31
C SER A 561 12.20 -5.66 8.89
N VAL A 562 12.83 -4.52 8.57
CA VAL A 562 14.28 -4.42 8.37
C VAL A 562 14.80 -3.41 9.41
N ASP A 563 15.87 -3.78 10.10
CA ASP A 563 16.54 -2.87 11.01
C ASP A 563 17.13 -1.69 10.21
N PRO A 564 16.88 -0.42 10.59
CA PRO A 564 17.55 0.73 9.98
C PRO A 564 19.07 0.58 9.79
N GLU A 565 19.77 -0.09 10.71
CA GLU A 565 21.23 -0.31 10.60
C GLU A 565 21.61 -1.31 9.50
N LYS A 566 20.65 -2.14 9.07
CA LYS A 566 20.79 -3.11 7.98
C LYS A 566 20.21 -2.61 6.66
N LEU A 567 19.76 -1.36 6.60
CA LEU A 567 19.22 -0.70 5.41
C LEU A 567 20.26 0.25 4.80
N PHE A 568 20.68 -0.01 3.57
CA PHE A 568 21.61 0.82 2.80
C PHE A 568 21.03 1.15 1.42
N PHE A 569 19.88 1.82 1.45
CA PHE A 569 19.15 2.26 0.26
C PHE A 569 18.66 3.68 0.49
N VAL A 570 19.10 4.62 -0.35
CA VAL A 570 18.79 6.04 -0.21
C VAL A 570 17.99 6.51 -1.42
N MET A 571 16.86 7.16 -1.15
CA MET A 571 16.04 7.83 -2.18
C MET A 571 16.28 9.33 -2.17
N HIS A 572 16.22 9.92 -3.37
CA HIS A 572 16.48 11.34 -3.66
C HIS A 572 15.33 12.27 -3.26
#